data_AF-A0A8K0TVN1-F1
#
_entry.id   AF-A0A8K0TVN1-F1
#
_cell.length_a   1.000
_cell.length_b   1.000
_cell.length_c   1.000
_cell.angle_alpha   90.00
_cell.angle_beta   90.00
_cell.angle_gamma   90.00
#
_symmetry.space_group_name_H-M   'P 1'
#
loop_
_entity.id
_entity.type
_entity.pdbx_description
1 polymer ?
#
loop_
_entity_poly.entity_id
_entity_poly.type
_entity_poly.pdbx_seq_one_letter_code
_entity_poly.pdbx_strand_id
1 'polypeptide(L)'
;MAELNALTGQRNSPPRQSALTAQDNQHNWITHSNLPPQMQGTRRVSPPSGFRARSTSTSSVEMVLASCQPSLLHIAPVLSSLGIKQEEHLRALARLREETRDRELKEEMLKKGVTVLEWAILMDKLQGW
;
A
#
# COMPACT_ATOMS: atom_id res chain seq x y z
N MET A 1 -46.76 -4.67 40.11
CA MET A 1 -45.72 -4.74 41.17
C MET A 1 -44.83 -3.54 40.97
N ALA A 2 -44.77 -2.68 41.98
CA ALA A 2 -44.07 -1.40 42.01
C ALA A 2 -42.66 -1.56 42.62
N GLU A 3 -41.96 -0.42 42.73
CA GLU A 3 -40.70 -0.12 43.47
C GLU A 3 -39.41 -0.23 42.63
N LEU A 4 -38.72 0.86 42.23
CA LEU A 4 -38.08 2.01 42.92
C LEU A 4 -36.79 1.64 43.69
N ASN A 5 -35.65 2.20 43.24
CA ASN A 5 -34.44 2.65 43.97
C ASN A 5 -33.46 3.17 42.89
N ALA A 6 -33.16 4.45 42.65
CA ALA A 6 -32.83 5.65 43.45
C ALA A 6 -31.38 5.71 43.97
N LEU A 7 -30.70 6.81 43.59
CA LEU A 7 -29.51 7.47 44.20
C LEU A 7 -28.16 6.75 44.01
N THR A 8 -27.01 7.36 43.70
CA THR A 8 -26.34 8.63 44.10
C THR A 8 -25.31 8.93 42.96
N GLY A 9 -24.79 10.13 42.65
CA GLY A 9 -24.43 11.29 43.46
C GLY A 9 -22.91 11.54 43.34
N GLN A 10 -22.52 12.75 42.89
CA GLN A 10 -21.19 13.39 43.08
C GLN A 10 -19.97 12.78 42.34
N ARG A 11 -18.90 13.49 41.96
CA ARG A 11 -18.43 14.87 42.20
C ARG A 11 -17.26 15.14 41.23
N ASN A 12 -17.22 16.35 40.71
CA ASN A 12 -16.08 17.28 40.72
C ASN A 12 -14.63 16.78 40.54
N SER A 13 -14.07 17.24 39.41
CA SER A 13 -12.85 18.06 39.29
C SER A 13 -11.48 17.38 39.03
N PRO A 14 -10.64 18.02 38.18
CA PRO A 14 -9.24 17.66 37.93
C PRO A 14 -8.27 18.44 38.84
N PRO A 15 -6.99 18.02 38.93
CA PRO A 15 -5.89 18.98 39.10
C PRO A 15 -4.73 18.72 38.11
N ARG A 16 -4.26 19.76 37.39
CA ARG A 16 -3.11 20.65 37.68
C ARG A 16 -1.75 19.93 37.67
N GLN A 17 -0.95 20.10 36.61
CA GLN A 17 0.10 21.12 36.43
C GLN A 17 1.31 21.00 37.37
N SER A 18 2.48 20.73 36.76
CA SER A 18 3.82 21.17 37.17
C SER A 18 4.66 21.29 35.88
N ALA A 19 4.91 22.49 35.33
CA ALA A 19 6.00 23.42 35.70
C ALA A 19 7.39 22.84 35.33
N LEU A 20 8.02 23.28 34.23
CA LEU A 20 8.91 24.45 34.07
C LEU A 20 10.39 24.02 34.08
N THR A 21 11.21 24.75 33.31
CA THR A 21 12.70 24.72 33.18
C THR A 21 13.26 23.70 32.17
N ALA A 22 14.18 24.00 31.26
CA ALA A 22 14.98 25.21 30.99
C ALA A 22 15.43 25.23 29.51
N GLN A 23 15.59 26.45 28.99
CA GLN A 23 16.39 26.78 27.81
C GLN A 23 17.87 26.44 28.02
N ASP A 24 18.53 26.01 26.95
CA ASP A 24 19.94 26.30 26.63
C ASP A 24 20.06 26.10 25.11
N ASN A 25 19.92 27.11 24.26
CA ASN A 25 20.77 28.29 24.02
C ASN A 25 22.21 27.96 23.59
N GLN A 26 22.35 27.83 22.27
CA GLN A 26 23.42 28.40 21.46
C GLN A 26 24.86 28.02 21.79
N HIS A 27 25.45 27.17 20.94
CA HIS A 27 26.85 27.34 20.54
C HIS A 27 26.98 27.31 19.01
N ASN A 28 26.75 28.51 18.49
CA ASN A 28 27.14 29.01 17.19
C ASN A 28 28.67 29.08 17.12
N TRP A 29 29.31 28.31 16.22
CA TRP A 29 30.67 28.62 15.79
C TRP A 29 30.66 28.86 14.27
N ILE A 30 30.60 30.14 13.94
CA ILE A 30 30.82 30.70 12.61
C ILE A 30 32.32 30.68 12.36
N THR A 31 32.71 29.97 11.31
CA THR A 31 34.08 29.92 10.80
C THR A 31 33.99 29.75 9.29
N HIS A 32 33.81 30.89 8.59
CA HIS A 32 34.34 31.31 7.27
C HIS A 32 34.38 30.27 6.12
N SER A 33 33.83 30.53 4.93
CA SER A 33 34.35 31.53 3.98
C SER A 33 33.43 31.74 2.78
N ASN A 34 33.25 33.00 2.38
CA ASN A 34 32.65 33.44 1.13
C ASN A 34 33.46 32.98 -0.10
N LEU A 35 32.79 32.42 -1.11
CA LEU A 35 33.23 32.44 -2.52
C LEU A 35 32.02 32.60 -3.47
N PRO A 36 32.20 33.24 -4.64
CA PRO A 36 31.15 33.98 -5.39
C PRO A 36 30.26 33.13 -6.32
N PRO A 37 29.15 33.70 -6.85
CA PRO A 37 28.15 32.96 -7.62
C PRO A 37 28.58 32.74 -9.07
N GLN A 38 28.70 31.47 -9.48
CA GLN A 38 28.77 31.10 -10.89
C GLN A 38 27.36 31.00 -11.50
N MET A 39 27.04 32.01 -12.31
CA MET A 39 26.05 31.88 -13.38
C MET A 39 26.60 30.94 -14.46
N GLN A 40 26.02 29.75 -14.60
CA GLN A 40 26.07 29.00 -15.85
C GLN A 40 24.88 28.03 -15.93
N GLY A 41 24.07 28.25 -16.97
CA GLY A 41 22.86 27.49 -17.22
C GLY A 41 23.14 26.07 -17.71
N THR A 42 22.21 25.18 -17.42
CA THR A 42 21.69 24.19 -18.38
C THR A 42 20.51 23.50 -17.72
N ARG A 43 19.38 23.47 -18.43
CA ARG A 43 18.19 22.69 -18.09
C ARG A 43 18.62 21.24 -17.82
N ARG A 44 18.52 20.77 -16.56
CA ARG A 44 18.34 19.35 -16.28
C ARG A 44 16.86 19.11 -16.04
N VAL A 45 16.17 18.67 -17.08
CA VAL A 45 14.97 17.86 -16.91
C VAL A 45 15.44 16.61 -16.20
N SER A 46 15.13 16.48 -14.91
CA SER A 46 15.26 15.21 -14.21
C SER A 46 14.23 14.27 -14.83
N PRO A 47 14.61 13.16 -15.50
CA PRO A 47 13.66 12.06 -15.63
C PRO A 47 13.35 11.57 -14.21
N PRO A 48 12.10 11.15 -13.90
CA PRO A 48 11.84 10.43 -12.67
C PRO A 48 12.67 9.14 -12.68
N SER A 49 13.83 9.19 -12.01
CA SER A 49 14.70 8.06 -11.78
C SER A 49 14.09 7.22 -10.68
N GLY A 50 13.69 5.99 -11.02
CA GLY A 50 13.36 4.99 -10.02
C GLY A 50 12.18 4.09 -10.33
N PHE A 51 12.02 3.60 -11.56
CA PHE A 51 11.59 2.20 -11.64
C PHE A 51 12.70 1.38 -11.01
N ARG A 52 12.55 1.13 -9.70
CA ARG A 52 13.36 0.18 -8.97
C ARG A 52 13.10 -1.15 -9.65
N ALA A 53 13.91 -1.47 -10.66
CA ALA A 53 14.07 -2.81 -11.18
C ALA A 53 14.70 -3.61 -10.04
N ARG A 54 13.87 -3.94 -9.04
CA ARG A 54 14.18 -4.97 -8.07
C ARG A 54 14.44 -6.19 -8.93
N SER A 55 15.63 -6.77 -8.84
CA SER A 55 15.93 -8.08 -9.40
C SER A 55 14.84 -9.03 -8.91
N THR A 56 13.82 -9.24 -9.74
CA THR A 56 12.74 -10.15 -9.44
C THR A 56 13.27 -11.51 -9.80
N SER A 57 13.54 -12.34 -8.80
CA SER A 57 13.30 -13.76 -9.00
C SER A 57 11.89 -13.84 -9.57
N THR A 58 11.76 -14.14 -10.86
CA THR A 58 10.48 -14.18 -11.55
C THR A 58 9.62 -15.19 -10.80
N SER A 59 8.63 -14.69 -10.07
CA SER A 59 7.73 -15.57 -9.32
C SER A 59 6.98 -16.43 -10.34
N SER A 60 6.66 -17.68 -9.99
CA SER A 60 5.82 -18.54 -10.84
C SER A 60 4.54 -17.82 -11.26
N VAL A 61 3.95 -17.00 -10.37
CA VAL A 61 2.80 -16.13 -10.67
C VAL A 61 3.09 -15.15 -11.82
N GLU A 62 4.26 -14.51 -11.83
CA GLU A 62 4.63 -13.58 -12.90
C GLU A 62 4.78 -14.29 -14.24
N MET A 63 5.29 -15.53 -14.27
CA MET A 63 5.35 -16.33 -15.49
C MET A 63 3.96 -16.63 -16.05
N VAL A 64 2.99 -16.95 -15.19
CA VAL A 64 1.59 -17.16 -15.61
C VAL A 64 1.01 -15.89 -16.23
N LEU A 65 1.15 -14.76 -15.53
CA LEU A 65 0.64 -13.46 -15.99
C LEU A 65 1.32 -12.98 -17.27
N ALA A 66 2.61 -13.27 -17.43
CA ALA A 66 3.35 -13.00 -18.66
C ALA A 66 2.80 -13.80 -19.85
N SER A 67 2.31 -15.01 -19.60
CA SER A 67 1.75 -15.91 -20.63
C SER A 67 0.29 -15.66 -21.00
N CYS A 68 -0.37 -14.67 -20.38
CA CYS A 68 -1.69 -14.20 -20.79
C CYS A 68 -1.58 -13.35 -22.07
N GLN A 69 -2.66 -13.32 -22.86
CA GLN A 69 -2.74 -12.48 -24.06
C GLN A 69 -3.97 -11.57 -23.96
N PRO A 70 -3.82 -10.24 -23.72
CA PRO A 70 -2.58 -9.51 -23.42
C PRO A 70 -1.93 -9.91 -22.09
N SER A 71 -0.64 -9.60 -21.95
CA SER A 71 0.11 -9.84 -20.71
C SER A 71 -0.50 -9.07 -19.55
N LEU A 72 -0.60 -9.73 -18.39
CA LEU A 72 -1.19 -9.18 -17.17
C LEU A 72 -0.13 -8.87 -16.09
N LEU A 73 1.14 -8.71 -16.44
CA LEU A 73 2.21 -8.51 -15.44
C LEU A 73 1.96 -7.34 -14.48
N HIS A 74 1.25 -6.29 -14.91
CA HIS A 74 0.92 -5.14 -14.08
C HIS A 74 -0.06 -5.44 -12.94
N ILE A 75 -0.78 -6.57 -12.97
CA ILE A 75 -1.68 -6.96 -11.87
C ILE A 75 -0.95 -7.75 -10.77
N ALA A 76 0.30 -8.17 -11.00
CA ALA A 76 1.08 -8.93 -10.01
C ALA A 76 1.19 -8.23 -8.63
N PRO A 77 1.38 -6.89 -8.54
CA PRO A 77 1.35 -6.17 -7.27
C PRO A 77 -0.02 -6.21 -6.58
N VAL A 78 -1.11 -6.16 -7.36
CA VAL A 78 -2.49 -6.27 -6.85
C VAL A 78 -2.71 -7.64 -6.25
N LEU A 79 -2.38 -8.71 -6.99
CA LEU A 79 -2.46 -10.09 -6.52
C LEU A 79 -1.61 -10.32 -5.26
N SER A 80 -0.39 -9.79 -5.24
CA SER A 80 0.49 -9.84 -4.07
C SER A 80 -0.13 -9.15 -2.85
N SER A 81 -0.83 -8.03 -3.05
CA SER A 81 -1.55 -7.32 -1.97
C SER A 81 -2.75 -8.09 -1.44
N LEU A 82 -3.34 -8.97 -2.24
CA LEU A 82 -4.43 -9.88 -1.88
C LEU A 82 -3.91 -11.22 -1.31
N GLY A 83 -2.59 -11.37 -1.15
CA GLY A 83 -1.98 -12.59 -0.63
C GLY A 83 -1.69 -13.68 -1.67
N ILE A 84 -1.93 -13.41 -2.95
CA ILE A 84 -1.66 -14.34 -4.06
C ILE A 84 -0.21 -14.16 -4.49
N LYS A 85 0.67 -15.06 -4.04
CA LYS A 85 2.12 -14.98 -4.25
C LYS A 85 2.72 -16.20 -4.96
N GLN A 86 1.99 -17.32 -4.92
CA GLN A 86 2.42 -18.61 -5.47
C GLN A 86 1.42 -19.11 -6.50
N GLU A 87 1.88 -19.99 -7.39
CA GLU A 87 1.03 -20.59 -8.43
C GLU A 87 -0.12 -21.39 -7.82
N GLU A 88 0.13 -22.05 -6.69
CA GLU A 88 -0.85 -22.82 -5.93
C GLU A 88 -2.02 -21.95 -5.48
N HIS A 89 -1.79 -20.65 -5.18
CA HIS A 89 -2.84 -19.71 -4.81
C HIS A 89 -3.74 -19.40 -6.01
N LEU A 90 -3.16 -19.28 -7.21
CA LEU A 90 -3.92 -19.11 -8.45
C LEU A 90 -4.75 -20.36 -8.78
N ARG A 91 -4.17 -21.55 -8.62
CA ARG A 91 -4.90 -22.82 -8.78
C ARG A 91 -6.04 -22.96 -7.76
N ALA A 92 -5.81 -22.57 -6.51
CA ALA A 92 -6.86 -22.55 -5.49
C ALA A 92 -7.98 -21.57 -5.86
N LEU A 93 -7.63 -20.40 -6.41
CA LEU A 93 -8.58 -19.40 -6.88
C LEU A 93 -9.48 -19.92 -8.01
N ALA A 94 -8.93 -20.73 -8.92
CA ALA A 94 -9.70 -21.41 -9.97
C ALA A 94 -10.70 -22.44 -9.44
N ARG A 95 -10.41 -23.05 -8.27
CA ARG A 95 -11.24 -24.06 -7.61
C ARG A 95 -12.32 -23.47 -6.70
N LEU A 96 -12.26 -22.16 -6.41
CA LEU A 96 -13.29 -21.50 -5.64
C LEU A 96 -14.61 -21.48 -6.42
N ARG A 97 -15.72 -21.58 -5.68
CA ARG A 97 -17.05 -21.34 -6.24
C ARG A 97 -17.14 -19.92 -6.81
N GLU A 98 -17.79 -19.80 -7.97
CA GLU A 98 -17.87 -18.57 -8.74
C GLU A 98 -18.38 -17.40 -7.90
N GLU A 99 -19.40 -17.62 -7.07
CA GLU A 99 -20.00 -16.57 -6.25
C GLU A 99 -19.01 -15.99 -5.23
N THR A 100 -18.17 -16.83 -4.62
CA THR A 100 -17.15 -16.36 -3.66
C THR A 100 -16.00 -15.69 -4.37
N ARG A 101 -15.59 -16.23 -5.52
CA ARG A 101 -14.54 -15.65 -6.33
C ARG A 101 -14.92 -14.25 -6.82
N ASP A 102 -16.15 -14.07 -7.27
CA ASP A 102 -16.62 -12.78 -7.78
C ASP A 102 -16.89 -11.78 -6.64
N ARG A 103 -17.48 -12.22 -5.53
CA ARG A 103 -17.75 -11.32 -4.40
C ARG A 103 -16.50 -10.87 -3.66
N GLU A 104 -15.55 -11.79 -3.39
CA GLU A 104 -14.43 -11.50 -2.50
C GLU A 104 -13.16 -11.07 -3.25
N LEU A 105 -12.92 -11.57 -4.47
CA LEU A 105 -11.68 -11.31 -5.20
C LEU A 105 -11.87 -10.33 -6.35
N LYS A 106 -12.86 -10.56 -7.21
CA LYS A 106 -13.11 -9.68 -8.36
C LYS A 106 -13.41 -8.25 -7.88
N GLU A 107 -14.34 -8.06 -6.94
CA GLU A 107 -14.65 -6.72 -6.42
C GLU A 107 -13.41 -6.01 -5.84
N GLU A 108 -12.57 -6.71 -5.09
CA GLU A 108 -11.35 -6.14 -4.51
C GLU A 108 -10.29 -5.81 -5.57
N MET A 109 -10.17 -6.62 -6.62
CA MET A 109 -9.29 -6.34 -7.75
C MET A 109 -9.77 -5.13 -8.56
N LEU A 110 -11.08 -5.01 -8.78
CA LEU A 110 -11.68 -3.86 -9.46
C LEU A 110 -11.47 -2.57 -8.66
N LYS A 111 -11.65 -2.60 -7.33
CA LYS A 111 -11.34 -1.46 -6.44
C LYS A 111 -9.87 -1.03 -6.52
N LYS A 112 -8.96 -1.95 -6.81
CA LYS A 112 -7.52 -1.71 -6.99
C LYS A 112 -7.13 -1.33 -8.42
N GLY A 113 -8.10 -1.12 -9.30
CA GLY A 113 -7.89 -0.61 -10.66
C GLY A 113 -7.65 -1.68 -11.72
N VAL A 114 -7.84 -2.97 -11.40
CA VAL A 114 -7.90 -4.01 -12.43
C VAL A 114 -9.24 -3.90 -13.16
N THR A 115 -9.25 -4.13 -14.46
CA THR A 115 -10.48 -4.07 -15.26
C THR A 115 -11.20 -5.41 -15.27
N VAL A 116 -12.50 -5.39 -15.58
CA VAL A 116 -13.32 -6.60 -15.75
C VAL A 116 -12.74 -7.50 -16.85
N LEU A 117 -12.18 -6.90 -17.91
CA LEU A 117 -11.56 -7.64 -19.00
C LEU A 117 -10.30 -8.40 -18.54
N GLU A 118 -9.41 -7.74 -17.82
CA GLU A 118 -8.18 -8.37 -17.29
C GLU A 118 -8.50 -9.48 -16.30
N TRP A 119 -9.53 -9.28 -15.47
CA TRP A 119 -10.06 -10.33 -14.61
C TRP A 119 -10.57 -11.53 -15.42
N ALA A 120 -11.36 -11.29 -16.47
CA ALA A 120 -11.87 -12.36 -17.34
C ALA A 120 -10.73 -13.13 -18.03
N ILE A 121 -9.72 -12.43 -18.55
CA ILE A 121 -8.52 -13.04 -19.15
C ILE A 121 -7.77 -13.90 -18.13
N LEU A 122 -7.61 -13.41 -16.90
CA LEU A 122 -6.99 -14.20 -15.83
C LEU A 122 -7.82 -15.46 -15.53
N MET A 123 -9.14 -15.35 -15.43
CA MET A 123 -9.99 -16.50 -15.12
C MET A 123 -9.98 -17.54 -16.23
N ASP A 124 -10.02 -17.10 -17.49
CA ASP A 124 -9.89 -17.96 -18.67
C ASP A 124 -8.56 -18.72 -18.64
N LYS A 125 -7.45 -18.02 -18.36
CA LYS A 125 -6.13 -18.64 -18.24
C LYS A 125 -6.09 -19.72 -17.15
N LEU A 126 -6.74 -19.47 -16.01
CA LEU A 126 -6.76 -20.39 -14.87
C LEU A 126 -7.74 -21.56 -15.04
N GLN A 127 -8.77 -21.43 -15.88
CA GLN A 127 -9.68 -22.52 -16.21
C GLN A 127 -9.11 -23.46 -17.28
N GLY A 128 -8.16 -22.98 -18.09
CA GLY A 128 -7.40 -23.81 -19.04
C GLY A 128 -6.27 -24.64 -18.41
N TRP A 129 -6.18 -24.69 -17.08
CA TRP A 129 -5.11 -25.34 -16.30
C TRP A 129 -5.57 -26.57 -15.52
#